data_AF-R6DY86-F1
#
_entry.id   AF-R6DY86-F1
#
_cell.length_a   1.000
_cell.length_b   1.000
_cell.length_c   1.000
_cell.angle_alpha   90.00
_cell.angle_beta   90.00
_cell.angle_gamma   90.00
#
_symmetry.space_group_name_H-M   'P 1'
#
loop_
_entity.id
_entity.type
_entity.pdbx_description
1 polymer ?
#
loop_
_entity_poly.entity_id
_entity_poly.type
_entity_poly.pdbx_seq_one_letter_code
_entity_poly.pdbx_strand_id
1 'polypeptide(L)'
;MVVRGNCSLVPAVPGVSENIHINGIIDRYLEHSRIFIFANGGEEKYYIGSADWMPRNLDNRIEVLAPVYDKEIQADLKRIVCYGFQDTAKGRIVDGMGTNQAWNFPFTPPLDEKTISPFRSQEKLYNEYKNTL
;
A
#
# COMPACT_ATOMS: atom_id res chain seq x y z
N MET A 1 -5.33 -2.00 -0.76
CA MET A 1 -4.04 -2.42 -1.32
C MET A 1 -3.29 -1.18 -1.80
N VAL A 2 -1.98 -1.23 -1.80
CA VAL A 2 -1.13 -0.21 -2.43
C VAL A 2 -0.42 -0.90 -3.59
N VAL A 3 -0.63 -0.44 -4.82
CA VAL A 3 -0.19 -1.15 -6.04
C VAL A 3 0.34 -0.17 -7.07
N ARG A 4 1.61 -0.26 -7.45
CA ARG A 4 2.19 0.61 -8.49
C ARG A 4 1.92 0.14 -9.91
N GLY A 5 1.96 -1.17 -10.13
CA GLY A 5 1.96 -1.78 -11.46
C GLY A 5 0.58 -2.23 -11.91
N ASN A 6 0.56 -3.25 -12.77
CA ASN A 6 -0.65 -3.83 -13.32
C ASN A 6 -1.57 -4.34 -12.20
N CYS A 7 -2.86 -4.07 -12.33
CA CYS A 7 -3.90 -4.60 -11.46
C CYS A 7 -5.12 -4.95 -12.32
N SER A 8 -5.53 -6.21 -12.28
CA SER A 8 -6.75 -6.68 -12.94
C SER A 8 -7.98 -6.67 -12.01
N LEU A 9 -7.78 -6.41 -10.72
CA LEU A 9 -8.86 -6.37 -9.74
C LEU A 9 -9.66 -5.08 -9.92
N VAL A 10 -10.98 -5.22 -10.01
CA VAL A 10 -11.93 -4.10 -10.01
C VAL A 10 -12.53 -3.97 -8.60
N PRO A 11 -12.18 -2.92 -7.83
CA PRO A 11 -12.76 -2.68 -6.51
C PRO A 11 -14.21 -2.15 -6.60
N ALA A 12 -14.87 -2.07 -5.44
CA ALA A 12 -16.19 -1.47 -5.27
C ALA A 12 -17.34 -2.15 -6.05
N VAL A 13 -17.19 -3.43 -6.43
CA VAL A 13 -18.27 -4.21 -7.03
C VAL A 13 -19.18 -4.76 -5.93
N PRO A 14 -20.49 -4.45 -5.94
CA PRO A 14 -21.43 -4.94 -4.94
C PRO A 14 -21.44 -6.47 -4.79
N GLY A 15 -21.43 -6.95 -3.55
CA GLY A 15 -21.36 -8.37 -3.19
C GLY A 15 -20.03 -9.09 -3.53
N VAL A 16 -19.04 -8.40 -4.13
CA VAL A 16 -17.80 -9.02 -4.62
C VAL A 16 -16.55 -8.35 -4.05
N SER A 17 -16.41 -7.03 -4.20
CA SER A 17 -15.20 -6.28 -3.86
C SER A 17 -15.48 -4.93 -3.18
N GLU A 18 -16.64 -4.80 -2.54
CA GLU A 18 -17.13 -3.58 -1.86
C GLU A 18 -16.13 -3.01 -0.84
N ASN A 19 -15.39 -3.89 -0.16
CA ASN A 19 -14.44 -3.51 0.89
C ASN A 19 -13.00 -3.42 0.39
N ILE A 20 -12.78 -3.61 -0.92
CA ILE A 20 -11.45 -3.55 -1.52
C ILE A 20 -11.23 -2.14 -2.04
N HIS A 21 -10.09 -1.57 -1.65
CA HIS A 21 -9.70 -0.21 -2.03
C HIS A 21 -8.25 -0.26 -2.49
N ILE A 22 -7.89 0.47 -3.55
CA ILE A 22 -6.55 0.39 -4.14
C ILE A 22 -5.99 1.79 -4.41
N ASN A 23 -4.91 2.14 -3.72
CA ASN A 23 -4.12 3.33 -4.02
C ASN A 23 -2.94 2.97 -4.93
N GLY A 24 -2.89 3.58 -6.11
CA GLY A 24 -1.79 3.44 -7.05
C GLY A 24 -0.77 4.56 -6.94
N ILE A 25 0.48 4.23 -6.59
CA ILE A 25 1.53 5.23 -6.37
C ILE A 25 2.59 5.12 -7.47
N ILE A 26 2.78 6.23 -8.19
CA ILE A 26 3.90 6.44 -9.10
C ILE A 26 4.59 7.74 -8.69
N ASP A 27 5.79 7.61 -8.14
CA ASP A 27 6.61 8.73 -7.69
C ASP A 27 8.09 8.51 -8.08
N ARG A 28 9.01 9.30 -7.54
CA ARG A 28 10.44 9.30 -7.83
C ARG A 28 11.07 7.92 -7.63
N TYR A 29 10.81 7.27 -6.50
CA TYR A 29 11.31 5.93 -6.24
C TYR A 29 10.34 4.86 -6.74
N LEU A 30 10.92 3.73 -7.11
CA LEU A 30 10.18 2.59 -7.61
C LEU A 30 9.63 1.78 -6.44
N GLU A 31 8.32 1.84 -6.21
CA GLU A 31 7.64 0.99 -5.22
C GLU A 31 7.77 -0.49 -5.62
N HIS A 32 8.74 -1.18 -5.03
CA HIS A 32 9.08 -2.57 -5.34
C HIS A 32 8.85 -3.53 -4.15
N SER A 33 8.62 -2.98 -2.97
CA SER A 33 8.36 -3.76 -1.76
C SER A 33 7.08 -4.57 -1.91
N ARG A 34 7.12 -5.85 -1.54
CA ARG A 34 5.93 -6.70 -1.36
C ARG A 34 5.78 -7.02 0.11
N ILE A 35 4.79 -6.39 0.73
CA ILE A 35 4.48 -6.50 2.15
C ILE A 35 3.05 -7.01 2.26
N PHE A 36 2.85 -8.07 3.05
CA PHE A 36 1.53 -8.63 3.33
C PHE A 36 1.25 -8.53 4.83
N ILE A 37 0.10 -7.97 5.17
CA ILE A 37 -0.36 -7.80 6.55
C ILE A 37 -1.74 -8.44 6.64
N PHE A 38 -1.88 -9.45 7.49
CA PHE A 38 -3.13 -10.17 7.73
C PHE A 38 -3.62 -9.90 9.14
N ALA A 39 -4.87 -9.44 9.30
CA ALA A 39 -5.42 -9.05 10.59
C ALA A 39 -5.49 -10.19 11.62
N ASN A 40 -5.73 -11.43 11.18
CA ASN A 40 -5.68 -12.66 11.99
C ASN A 40 -6.35 -12.50 13.38
N GLY A 41 -7.61 -12.05 13.40
CA GLY A 41 -8.38 -11.91 14.65
C GLY A 41 -7.89 -10.83 15.61
N GLY A 42 -7.05 -9.90 15.15
CA GLY A 42 -6.39 -8.87 15.97
C GLY A 42 -4.91 -9.15 16.22
N GLU A 43 -4.46 -10.38 15.98
CA GLU A 43 -3.05 -10.77 16.06
C GLU A 43 -2.39 -10.70 14.69
N GLU A 44 -2.09 -9.49 14.24
CA GLU A 44 -1.59 -9.24 12.89
C GLU A 44 -0.35 -10.08 12.54
N LYS A 45 -0.37 -10.71 11.36
CA LYS A 45 0.76 -11.45 10.79
C LYS A 45 1.36 -10.69 9.61
N TYR A 46 2.68 -10.58 9.61
CA TYR A 46 3.44 -9.78 8.66
C TYR A 46 4.36 -10.67 7.83
N TYR A 47 4.40 -10.43 6.53
CA TYR A 47 5.27 -11.12 5.61
C TYR A 47 5.89 -10.14 4.62
N ILE A 48 7.13 -10.40 4.26
CA ILE A 48 7.82 -9.77 3.12
C ILE A 48 8.17 -10.84 2.10
N GLY A 49 8.22 -10.49 0.83
CA GLY A 49 8.54 -11.48 -0.18
C GLY A 49 9.03 -10.95 -1.51
N SER A 50 9.42 -11.89 -2.36
CA SER A 50 9.91 -11.62 -3.71
C SER A 50 8.79 -11.60 -4.76
N ALA A 51 7.68 -12.30 -4.50
CA ALA A 51 6.56 -12.43 -5.44
C ALA A 51 5.52 -11.30 -5.34
N ASP A 52 5.00 -10.88 -6.49
CA ASP A 52 3.70 -10.26 -6.62
C ASP A 52 2.63 -11.31 -7.01
N TRP A 53 1.35 -10.90 -7.05
CA TRP A 53 0.23 -11.79 -7.35
C TRP A 53 -0.03 -11.95 -8.84
N MET A 54 0.96 -12.51 -9.54
CA MET A 54 0.80 -12.93 -10.93
C MET A 54 0.96 -14.45 -11.05
N PRO A 55 0.19 -15.14 -11.92
CA PRO A 55 0.28 -16.59 -12.09
C PRO A 55 1.72 -17.07 -12.35
N ARG A 56 2.49 -16.31 -13.14
CA ARG A 56 3.90 -16.61 -13.40
C ARG A 56 4.80 -16.65 -12.16
N ASN A 57 4.44 -15.91 -11.10
CA ASN A 57 5.20 -15.89 -9.84
C ASN A 57 4.69 -16.96 -8.88
N LEU A 58 3.42 -17.35 -8.96
CA LEU A 58 2.83 -18.34 -8.07
C LEU A 58 3.05 -19.78 -8.55
N ASP A 59 2.97 -20.01 -9.86
CA ASP A 59 2.97 -21.37 -10.42
C ASP A 59 4.29 -21.74 -11.11
N ASN A 60 5.00 -20.75 -11.66
CA ASN A 60 6.12 -20.97 -12.58
C ASN A 60 7.49 -20.50 -12.05
N ARG A 61 7.56 -19.94 -10.85
CA ARG A 61 8.80 -19.42 -10.25
C ARG A 61 8.97 -19.93 -8.84
N ILE A 62 10.22 -20.11 -8.44
CA ILE A 62 10.58 -20.30 -7.04
C ILE A 62 10.63 -18.91 -6.41
N GLU A 63 9.74 -18.66 -5.48
CA GLU A 63 9.62 -17.39 -4.76
C GLU A 63 9.64 -17.65 -3.25
N VAL A 64 10.00 -16.64 -2.48
CA VAL A 64 10.06 -16.74 -1.01
C VAL A 64 9.17 -15.69 -0.37
N LEU A 65 8.38 -16.12 0.61
CA LEU A 65 7.71 -15.27 1.58
C LEU A 65 8.28 -15.57 2.95
N ALA A 66 8.84 -14.55 3.59
CA ALA A 66 9.42 -14.65 4.92
C ALA A 66 8.48 -14.00 5.95
N PRO A 67 8.08 -14.72 7.01
CA PRO A 67 7.38 -14.11 8.13
C PRO A 67 8.29 -13.16 8.89
N VAL A 68 7.74 -12.05 9.37
CA VAL A 68 8.44 -11.07 10.20
C VAL A 68 7.91 -11.19 11.63
N TYR A 69 8.77 -11.55 12.56
CA TYR A 69 8.39 -11.77 13.96
C TYR A 69 8.71 -10.58 14.88
N ASP A 70 9.75 -9.82 14.54
CA ASP A 70 10.19 -8.67 15.31
C ASP A 70 9.14 -7.55 15.31
N LYS A 71 8.77 -7.07 16.50
CA LYS A 71 7.68 -6.10 16.66
C LYS A 71 8.02 -4.70 16.16
N GLU A 72 9.28 -4.30 16.22
CA GLU A 72 9.72 -3.00 15.70
C GLU A 72 9.68 -3.01 14.17
N ILE A 73 10.14 -4.11 13.55
CA ILE A 73 10.04 -4.29 12.10
C ILE A 73 8.58 -4.38 11.65
N GLN A 74 7.72 -5.09 12.38
CA GLN A 74 6.27 -5.14 12.08
C GLN A 74 5.65 -3.73 12.10
N ALA A 75 5.96 -2.92 13.12
CA ALA A 75 5.47 -1.56 13.21
C ALA A 75 5.94 -0.70 12.04
N ASP A 76 7.18 -0.91 11.59
CA ASP A 76 7.72 -0.20 10.43
C ASP A 76 7.08 -0.61 9.10
N LEU A 77 6.90 -1.91 8.87
CA LEU A 77 6.17 -2.41 7.70
C LEU A 77 4.74 -1.88 7.66
N LYS A 78 4.07 -1.82 8.81
CA LYS A 78 2.74 -1.22 8.93
C LYS A 78 2.75 0.26 8.54
N ARG A 79 3.74 1.02 9.03
CA ARG A 79 3.93 2.44 8.68
C ARG A 79 4.07 2.63 7.17
N ILE A 80 4.92 1.85 6.51
CA ILE A 80 5.12 1.92 5.06
C ILE A 80 3.78 1.74 4.32
N VAL A 81 3.03 0.68 4.67
CA VAL A 81 1.74 0.40 4.03
C VAL A 81 0.71 1.49 4.33
N CYS A 82 0.60 1.95 5.58
CA CYS A 82 -0.32 3.02 5.98
C CYS A 82 0.01 4.35 5.29
N TYR A 83 1.28 4.75 5.22
CA TYR A 83 1.70 5.96 4.51
C TYR A 83 1.39 5.86 3.01
N GLY A 84 1.55 4.68 2.41
CA GLY A 84 1.12 4.43 1.04
C GLY A 84 -0.39 4.64 0.85
N PHE A 85 -1.22 4.17 1.78
CA PHE A 85 -2.67 4.44 1.73
C PHE A 85 -3.04 5.92 1.94
N GLN A 86 -2.22 6.67 2.67
CA GLN A 86 -2.43 8.09 2.94
C GLN A 86 -1.87 9.01 1.84
N ASP A 87 -1.17 8.47 0.83
CA ASP A 87 -0.57 9.27 -0.23
C ASP A 87 -1.63 9.97 -1.10
N THR A 88 -1.76 11.27 -0.93
CA THR A 88 -2.65 12.15 -1.69
C THR A 88 -1.89 12.98 -2.73
N ALA A 89 -0.56 13.02 -2.67
CA ALA A 89 0.26 13.78 -3.61
C ALA A 89 0.44 13.05 -4.96
N LYS A 90 0.71 11.75 -4.88
CA LYS A 90 1.08 10.86 -6.00
C LYS A 90 0.18 9.62 -6.09
N GLY A 91 -0.62 9.36 -5.07
CA GLY A 91 -1.65 8.32 -5.10
C GLY A 91 -2.74 8.56 -6.16
N ARG A 92 -3.21 7.47 -6.77
CA ARG A 92 -4.22 7.43 -7.81
C ARG A 92 -5.24 6.33 -7.54
N ILE A 93 -6.48 6.56 -7.93
CA ILE A 93 -7.54 5.55 -7.86
C ILE A 93 -7.28 4.48 -8.93
N VAL A 94 -7.31 3.21 -8.51
CA VAL A 94 -7.26 2.05 -9.39
C VAL A 94 -8.62 1.34 -9.32
N ASP A 95 -9.47 1.58 -10.32
CA ASP A 95 -10.87 1.14 -10.38
C ASP A 95 -11.20 0.31 -11.63
N GLY A 96 -10.19 -0.04 -12.44
CA GLY A 96 -10.36 -0.73 -13.72
C GLY A 96 -10.78 0.17 -14.90
N MET A 97 -11.12 1.44 -14.66
CA MET A 97 -11.49 2.40 -15.70
C MET A 97 -10.28 3.10 -16.32
N GLY A 98 -9.11 3.03 -15.67
CA GLY A 98 -7.86 3.62 -16.17
C GLY A 98 -7.84 5.15 -16.17
N THR A 99 -8.78 5.79 -15.46
CA THR A 99 -8.91 7.26 -15.40
C THR A 99 -7.76 7.92 -14.65
N ASN A 100 -7.06 7.18 -13.78
CA ASN A 100 -5.96 7.68 -12.94
C ASN A 100 -6.33 8.96 -12.19
N GLN A 101 -7.54 9.00 -11.62
CA GLN A 101 -7.97 10.12 -10.78
C GLN A 101 -7.14 10.20 -9.50
N ALA A 102 -7.02 11.39 -8.92
CA ALA A 102 -6.31 11.57 -7.66
C ALA A 102 -6.97 10.77 -6.53
N TRP A 103 -6.16 10.11 -5.71
CA TRP A 103 -6.64 9.35 -4.57
C TRP A 103 -7.26 10.25 -3.49
N ASN A 104 -8.50 9.95 -3.10
CA ASN A 104 -9.29 10.71 -2.13
C ASN A 104 -10.07 9.79 -1.16
N PHE A 105 -9.38 8.89 -0.47
CA PHE A 105 -10.04 7.80 0.26
C PHE A 105 -10.37 8.12 1.74
N PRO A 106 -11.54 7.69 2.28
CA PRO A 106 -12.13 8.15 3.55
C PRO A 106 -11.45 7.73 4.87
N PHE A 107 -10.34 6.99 4.84
CA PHE A 107 -9.53 6.75 6.05
C PHE A 107 -8.43 7.79 6.26
N THR A 108 -8.34 8.78 5.36
CA THR A 108 -7.70 10.04 5.68
C THR A 108 -8.66 10.75 6.65
N PRO A 109 -8.27 11.06 7.91
CA PRO A 109 -9.09 11.95 8.73
C PRO A 109 -9.41 13.19 7.89
N PRO A 110 -10.62 13.78 7.98
CA PRO A 110 -10.90 15.02 7.28
C PRO A 110 -9.78 16.00 7.62
N LEU A 111 -8.95 16.27 6.62
CA LEU A 111 -7.87 17.22 6.74
C LEU A 111 -8.58 18.55 6.94
N ASP A 112 -8.41 19.11 8.13
CA ASP A 112 -8.95 20.41 8.52
C ASP A 112 -8.80 21.37 7.33
N GLU A 113 -9.90 21.93 6.83
CA GLU A 113 -10.01 22.61 5.52
C GLU A 113 -8.98 23.75 5.33
N LYS A 114 -8.31 24.18 6.40
CA LYS A 114 -7.32 25.26 6.44
C LYS A 114 -5.87 24.81 6.19
N THR A 115 -5.57 23.51 6.09
CA THR A 115 -4.17 23.03 5.97
C THR A 115 -4.02 21.78 5.09
N ILE A 116 -4.46 21.85 3.83
CA ILE A 116 -4.22 20.74 2.88
C ILE A 116 -2.79 20.86 2.34
N SER A 117 -1.82 20.38 3.12
CA SER A 117 -0.51 20.02 2.55
C SER A 117 -0.65 18.59 1.98
N PRO A 118 -0.28 18.36 0.71
CA PRO A 118 -0.36 17.03 0.11
C PRO A 118 0.53 16.05 0.89
N PHE A 119 0.00 14.87 1.20
CA PHE A 119 0.78 13.84 1.88
C PHE A 119 1.53 13.03 0.82
N ARG A 120 2.86 13.10 0.85
CA ARG A 120 3.75 12.37 -0.06
C ARG A 120 4.53 11.30 0.71
N SER A 121 4.13 10.05 0.55
CA SER A 121 4.61 8.90 1.32
C SER A 121 6.14 8.75 1.30
N GLN A 122 6.78 8.82 0.13
CA GLN A 122 8.24 8.66 -0.01
C GLN A 122 9.03 9.70 0.78
N GLU A 123 8.59 10.96 0.77
CA GLU A 123 9.23 12.05 1.50
C GLU A 123 9.02 11.91 3.01
N LYS A 124 7.80 11.52 3.41
CA LYS A 124 7.49 11.27 4.83
C LYS A 124 8.34 10.13 5.36
N LEU A 125 8.39 8.98 4.68
CA LEU A 125 9.25 7.85 5.05
C LEU A 125 10.73 8.26 5.15
N TYR A 126 11.24 9.01 4.17
CA TYR A 126 12.61 9.51 4.22
C TYR A 126 12.89 10.34 5.49
N ASN A 127 11.99 11.27 5.84
CA ASN A 127 12.14 12.12 7.01
C ASN A 127 12.05 11.34 8.34
N GLU A 128 11.19 10.31 8.42
CA GLU A 128 11.12 9.42 9.58
C GLU A 128 12.46 8.67 9.79
N TYR A 129 12.96 8.03 8.73
CA TYR A 129 14.17 7.22 8.83
C TYR A 129 15.45 8.03 8.98
N LYS A 130 15.47 9.25 8.46
CA LYS A 130 16.63 10.15 8.59
C LYS A 130 17.02 10.40 10.05
N ASN A 131 16.07 10.38 10.99
CA ASN A 131 16.31 10.65 12.40
C ASN A 131 16.48 9.38 13.25
N THR A 132 16.35 8.20 12.64
CA THR A 132 16.37 6.90 13.35
C THR A 132 17.71 6.16 13.17
N LEU A 133 18.56 6.62 12.24
CA LEU A 133 19.93 6.15 11.98
C LEU A 133 20.95 7.13 12.53
#